data_AF-A0A5Q8CQG0-F1
#
_entry.id   AF-A0A5Q8CQG0-F1
#
_cell.length_a   1.000
_cell.length_b   1.000
_cell.length_c   1.000
_cell.angle_alpha   90.00
_cell.angle_beta   90.00
_cell.angle_gamma   90.00
#
_symmetry.space_group_name_H-M   'P 1'
#
loop_
_entity.id
_entity.type
_entity.pdbx_description
1 polymer ?
#
loop_
_entity_poly.entity_id
_entity_poly.type
_entity_poly.pdbx_seq_one_letter_code
_entity_poly.pdbx_strand_id
1 'polypeptide(L)'
;MARASEILFVDPSISDLETVLSNVRPGVEAILVDGRQAPAAQMAAALRGHEELHAVHIIAHGAPGRVVFASGEWSVGTLKGAAEEFAAIGRALAADGELRLWSCETALGKAGDAFVDALEAAVGVDVCASSSLVGAAVLGGAWELPARAGASAPLPPLTPVGVASYIGVLAAADLTLTGDITAGGSSSAVNTYYIVDTHAIPPTNPSLNTADDTVVGSFQLPSANQNGLITDFSTTITIPNTTDIYFVYDSTFKLYGTLSPVPGGYSFTPVDNNNGDNGNHFDTAAFIATTGQGATGPAGPTGATGAAGATGATGATGATGATGATGATGATGTTGATGATGATGSTGATGATGATGATGATGDTGATGATGATGA
;
A
#
# COMPACT_ATOMS: atom_id res chain seq x y z
N MET A 1 30.63 9.64 -9.88
CA MET A 1 29.44 8.78 -9.72
C MET A 1 28.37 9.39 -10.61
N ALA A 2 27.62 8.58 -11.36
CA ALA A 2 26.47 9.10 -12.11
C ALA A 2 25.49 9.73 -11.10
N ARG A 3 24.93 10.90 -11.40
CA ARG A 3 23.87 11.49 -10.58
C ARG A 3 22.66 10.55 -10.59
N ALA A 4 21.94 10.44 -9.47
CA ALA A 4 20.70 9.70 -9.42
C ALA A 4 19.71 10.30 -10.44
N SER A 5 19.02 9.45 -11.19
CA SER A 5 17.98 9.86 -12.14
C SER A 5 16.60 9.91 -11.49
N GLU A 6 16.47 9.32 -10.30
CA GLU A 6 15.22 9.23 -9.55
C GLU A 6 15.51 9.46 -8.06
N ILE A 7 14.58 10.09 -7.35
CA ILE A 7 14.66 10.26 -5.89
C ILE A 7 13.44 9.64 -5.26
N LEU A 8 13.64 8.89 -4.18
CA LEU A 8 12.59 8.32 -3.35
C LEU A 8 12.57 9.04 -2.00
N PHE A 9 11.46 9.68 -1.69
CA PHE A 9 11.15 10.10 -0.33
C PHE A 9 10.35 9.01 0.39
N VAL A 10 10.81 8.63 1.58
CA VAL A 10 10.16 7.60 2.39
C VAL A 10 9.79 8.19 3.75
N ASP A 11 8.52 8.07 4.12
CA ASP A 11 8.12 8.33 5.49
C ASP A 11 8.60 7.18 6.41
N PRO A 12 9.24 7.47 7.55
CA PRO A 12 9.78 6.43 8.42
C PRO A 12 8.70 5.62 9.14
N SER A 13 7.45 6.08 9.21
CA SER A 13 6.36 5.36 9.89
C SER A 13 5.82 4.15 9.13
N ILE A 14 6.37 3.85 7.94
CA ILE A 14 5.95 2.67 7.19
C ILE A 14 6.38 1.38 7.88
N SER A 15 5.50 0.38 7.85
CA SER A 15 5.63 -0.88 8.60
C SER A 15 6.82 -1.78 8.24
N ASP A 16 7.51 -1.54 7.11
CA ASP A 16 8.64 -2.37 6.66
C ASP A 16 9.72 -1.51 5.97
N LEU A 17 10.17 -0.48 6.69
CA LEU A 17 11.16 0.49 6.23
C LEU A 17 12.49 -0.16 5.83
N GLU A 18 12.97 -1.15 6.58
CA GLU A 18 14.25 -1.82 6.29
C GLU A 18 14.22 -2.53 4.93
N THR A 19 13.11 -3.19 4.60
CA THR A 19 12.94 -3.83 3.28
C THR A 19 12.92 -2.79 2.17
N VAL A 20 12.26 -1.65 2.37
CA VAL A 20 12.27 -0.54 1.40
C VAL A 20 13.69 -0.04 1.16
N LEU A 21 14.41 0.33 2.23
CA LEU A 21 15.75 0.92 2.12
C LEU A 21 16.78 -0.07 1.56
N SER A 22 16.69 -1.35 1.92
CA SER A 22 17.63 -2.38 1.47
C SER A 22 17.40 -2.84 0.03
N ASN A 23 16.25 -2.49 -0.57
CA ASN A 23 15.87 -2.94 -1.90
C ASN A 23 15.58 -1.80 -2.88
N VAL A 24 16.05 -0.58 -2.61
CA VAL A 24 16.00 0.54 -3.56
C VAL A 24 16.74 0.16 -4.84
N ARG A 25 16.17 0.46 -6.01
CA ARG A 25 16.83 0.13 -7.29
C ARG A 25 18.09 0.97 -7.52
N PRO A 26 19.06 0.44 -8.30
CA PRO A 26 20.14 1.26 -8.83
C PRO A 26 19.59 2.48 -9.59
N GLY A 27 20.15 3.67 -9.31
CA GLY A 27 19.74 4.94 -9.94
C GLY A 27 18.65 5.70 -9.17
N VAL A 28 18.06 5.10 -8.14
CA VAL A 28 17.15 5.75 -7.19
C VAL A 28 17.91 6.11 -5.91
N GLU A 29 17.84 7.36 -5.49
CA GLU A 29 18.37 7.83 -4.20
C GLU A 29 17.24 7.93 -3.17
N ALA A 30 17.36 7.24 -2.03
CA ALA A 30 16.36 7.27 -0.98
C ALA A 30 16.68 8.31 0.10
N ILE A 31 15.68 9.09 0.48
CA ILE A 31 15.73 10.15 1.48
C ILE A 31 14.58 9.96 2.46
N LEU A 32 14.89 9.90 3.76
CA LEU A 32 13.86 9.84 4.80
C LEU A 32 13.26 11.22 5.03
N VAL A 33 11.94 11.29 5.10
CA VAL A 33 11.20 12.49 5.51
C VAL A 33 11.07 12.45 7.03
N ASP A 34 11.75 13.33 7.76
CA ASP A 34 11.75 13.28 9.21
C ASP A 34 10.45 13.85 9.83
N GLY A 35 10.22 13.55 11.11
CA GLY A 35 9.06 14.04 11.86
C GLY A 35 9.11 15.51 12.27
N ARG A 36 10.17 16.27 11.96
CA ARG A 36 10.46 17.57 12.59
C ARG A 36 10.05 18.78 11.76
N GLN A 37 9.84 18.60 10.45
CA GLN A 37 9.47 19.68 9.52
C GLN A 37 8.35 19.22 8.59
N ALA A 38 7.60 20.17 8.03
CA ALA A 38 6.56 19.84 7.05
C ALA A 38 7.15 19.04 5.87
N PRO A 39 6.53 17.92 5.44
CA PRO A 39 7.07 17.05 4.40
C PRO A 39 7.46 17.77 3.11
N ALA A 40 6.61 18.68 2.62
CA ALA A 40 6.86 19.43 1.39
C ALA A 40 8.11 20.31 1.48
N ALA A 41 8.35 20.95 2.63
CA ALA A 41 9.52 21.80 2.84
C ALA A 41 10.82 20.97 2.86
N GLN A 42 10.78 19.78 3.48
CA GLN A 42 11.92 18.86 3.48
C GLN A 42 12.25 18.37 2.07
N MET A 43 11.24 17.94 1.31
CA MET A 43 11.42 17.49 -0.06
C MET A 43 11.96 18.62 -0.94
N ALA A 44 11.38 19.81 -0.86
CA ALA A 44 11.84 20.98 -1.60
C ALA A 44 13.29 21.35 -1.28
N ALA A 45 13.71 21.20 -0.01
CA ALA A 45 15.09 21.43 0.40
C ALA A 45 16.05 20.36 -0.15
N ALA A 46 15.66 19.09 -0.10
CA ALA A 46 16.43 17.96 -0.61
C ALA A 46 16.61 18.02 -2.13
N LEU A 47 15.60 18.51 -2.86
CA LEU A 47 15.64 18.62 -4.32
C LEU A 47 16.46 19.82 -4.83
N ARG A 48 17.00 20.68 -3.95
CA ARG A 48 17.81 21.84 -4.38
C ARG A 48 19.07 21.37 -5.11
N GLY A 49 19.20 21.77 -6.37
CA GLY A 49 20.36 21.43 -7.22
C GLY A 49 20.22 20.11 -7.99
N HIS A 50 19.07 19.46 -7.87
CA HIS A 50 18.63 18.40 -8.78
C HIS A 50 17.83 19.01 -9.93
N GLU A 51 18.10 18.53 -11.14
CA GLU A 51 17.44 18.91 -12.38
C GLU A 51 17.34 17.64 -13.24
N GLU A 52 16.35 17.59 -14.13
CA GLU A 52 16.14 16.49 -15.09
C GLU A 52 15.94 15.10 -14.45
N LEU A 53 15.32 15.03 -13.26
CA LEU A 53 14.92 13.74 -12.67
C LEU A 53 13.82 13.09 -13.52
N HIS A 54 13.97 11.80 -13.82
CA HIS A 54 12.93 11.02 -14.48
C HIS A 54 11.72 10.78 -13.57
N ALA A 55 11.95 10.67 -12.25
CA ALA A 55 10.87 10.52 -11.30
C ALA A 55 11.25 11.00 -9.90
N VAL A 56 10.25 11.50 -9.19
CA VAL A 56 10.26 11.66 -7.74
C VAL A 56 9.23 10.69 -7.20
N HIS A 57 9.66 9.78 -6.34
CA HIS A 57 8.83 8.77 -5.70
C HIS A 57 8.54 9.20 -4.27
N ILE A 58 7.34 8.93 -3.80
CA ILE A 58 6.94 9.11 -2.41
C ILE A 58 6.32 7.81 -1.93
N ILE A 59 6.90 7.21 -0.90
CA ILE A 59 6.31 6.11 -0.13
C ILE A 59 5.90 6.69 1.22
N ALA A 60 4.60 6.70 1.47
CA ALA A 60 3.99 7.20 2.70
C ALA A 60 2.63 6.54 2.89
N HIS A 61 2.02 6.71 4.06
CA HIS A 61 0.66 6.22 4.30
C HIS A 61 -0.35 7.02 3.49
N GLY A 62 -1.46 6.39 3.13
CA GLY A 62 -2.47 7.02 2.29
C GLY A 62 -3.91 6.75 2.70
N ALA A 63 -4.77 7.67 2.27
CA ALA A 63 -6.22 7.55 2.31
C ALA A 63 -6.82 8.31 1.10
N PRO A 64 -8.08 8.07 0.73
CA PRO A 64 -8.74 8.80 -0.36
C PRO A 64 -8.57 10.33 -0.26
N GLY A 65 -7.83 10.90 -1.22
CA GLY A 65 -7.55 12.34 -1.30
C GLY A 65 -6.49 12.87 -0.34
N ARG A 66 -5.67 11.99 0.27
CA ARG A 66 -4.62 12.38 1.21
C ARG A 66 -3.37 11.50 1.12
N VAL A 67 -2.22 12.11 1.38
CA VAL A 67 -0.97 11.42 1.74
C VAL A 67 -0.62 11.80 3.17
N VAL A 68 -0.28 10.82 3.98
CA VAL A 68 -0.09 10.94 5.43
C VAL A 68 1.36 10.61 5.76
N PHE A 69 1.99 11.56 6.44
CA PHE A 69 3.35 11.46 6.95
C PHE A 69 3.29 11.59 8.48
N ALA A 70 4.35 11.14 9.15
CA ALA A 70 4.53 11.38 10.58
C ALA A 70 4.44 12.90 10.90
N SER A 71 5.10 13.73 10.08
CA SER A 71 5.14 15.19 10.25
C SER A 71 3.93 15.96 9.69
N GLY A 72 2.86 15.28 9.26
CA GLY A 72 1.61 15.90 8.82
C GLY A 72 1.04 15.29 7.55
N GLU A 73 0.08 15.97 6.93
CA GLU A 73 -0.63 15.44 5.75
C GLU A 73 -0.56 16.36 4.52
N TRP A 74 -0.64 15.73 3.35
CA TRP A 74 -1.00 16.38 2.11
C TRP A 74 -2.46 16.13 1.81
N SER A 75 -3.21 17.21 1.62
CA SER A 75 -4.60 17.23 1.20
C SER A 75 -4.85 18.49 0.39
N VAL A 76 -5.96 18.58 -0.32
CA VAL A 76 -6.30 19.79 -1.13
C VAL A 76 -6.20 21.09 -0.30
N GLY A 77 -6.47 21.02 1.00
CA GLY A 77 -6.30 22.14 1.93
C GLY A 77 -4.83 22.51 2.15
N THR A 78 -3.97 21.54 2.45
CA THR A 78 -2.55 21.80 2.76
C THR A 78 -1.72 22.15 1.53
N LEU A 79 -2.07 21.64 0.35
CA LEU A 79 -1.38 21.97 -0.91
C LEU A 79 -1.37 23.48 -1.20
N LYS A 80 -2.47 24.18 -0.91
CA LYS A 80 -2.58 25.64 -1.13
C LYS A 80 -1.64 26.45 -0.23
N GLY A 81 -1.29 25.91 0.95
CA GLY A 81 -0.43 26.58 1.92
C GLY A 81 1.06 26.48 1.64
N ALA A 82 1.49 25.59 0.74
CA ALA A 82 2.89 25.27 0.46
C ALA A 82 3.19 25.18 -1.06
N ALA A 83 2.54 26.05 -1.84
CA ALA A 83 2.60 25.98 -3.31
C ALA A 83 4.02 26.10 -3.88
N GLU A 84 4.90 26.89 -3.26
CA GLU A 84 6.28 27.05 -3.72
C GLU A 84 7.12 25.79 -3.46
N GLU A 85 6.90 25.12 -2.34
CA GLU A 85 7.52 23.85 -2.00
C GLU A 85 7.11 22.75 -2.99
N PHE A 86 5.83 22.66 -3.35
CA PHE A 86 5.36 21.73 -4.37
C PHE A 86 5.89 22.06 -5.76
N ALA A 87 5.94 23.34 -6.14
CA ALA A 87 6.53 23.76 -7.40
C ALA A 87 8.03 23.42 -7.49
N ALA A 88 8.75 23.39 -6.36
CA ALA A 88 10.14 22.95 -6.32
C ALA A 88 10.30 21.46 -6.71
N ILE A 89 9.32 20.61 -6.37
CA ILE A 89 9.30 19.21 -6.80
C ILE A 89 9.23 19.12 -8.32
N GLY A 90 8.33 19.89 -8.94
CA GLY A 90 8.17 19.90 -10.40
C GLY A 90 9.39 20.43 -11.14
N ARG A 91 10.04 21.48 -10.61
CA ARG A 91 11.27 22.02 -11.20
C ARG A 91 12.45 21.05 -11.21
N ALA A 92 12.48 20.09 -10.29
CA ALA A 92 13.53 19.08 -10.25
C ALA A 92 13.33 17.97 -11.31
N LEU A 93 12.09 17.79 -11.79
CA LEU A 93 11.73 16.78 -12.77
C LEU A 93 12.09 17.21 -14.21
N ALA A 94 12.40 16.24 -15.05
CA ALA A 94 12.51 16.41 -16.49
C ALA A 94 11.15 16.78 -17.11
N ALA A 95 11.15 17.22 -18.36
CA ALA A 95 9.92 17.62 -19.07
C ALA A 95 8.89 16.47 -19.21
N ASP A 96 9.36 15.23 -19.21
CA ASP A 96 8.57 13.99 -19.18
C ASP A 96 8.66 13.25 -17.84
N GLY A 97 9.21 13.89 -16.82
CA GLY A 97 9.33 13.33 -15.48
C GLY A 97 8.01 13.35 -14.72
N GLU A 98 7.85 12.39 -13.80
CA GLU A 98 6.60 12.17 -13.07
C GLU A 98 6.80 12.23 -11.55
N LEU A 99 5.79 12.70 -10.83
CA LEU A 99 5.67 12.47 -9.39
C LEU A 99 4.87 11.19 -9.14
N ARG A 100 5.43 10.24 -8.38
CA ARG A 100 4.85 8.90 -8.15
C ARG A 100 4.54 8.68 -6.67
N LEU A 101 3.26 8.61 -6.33
CA LEU A 101 2.74 8.41 -4.98
C LEU A 101 2.36 6.95 -4.72
N TRP A 102 3.24 6.24 -4.03
CA TRP A 102 3.06 4.88 -3.53
C TRP A 102 2.41 4.93 -2.15
N SER A 103 1.16 5.40 -2.12
CA SER A 103 0.41 5.73 -0.92
C SER A 103 -1.00 5.19 -1.06
N CYS A 104 -1.44 4.35 -0.11
CA CYS A 104 -2.68 3.59 -0.23
C CYS A 104 -3.87 4.48 -0.59
N GLU A 105 -4.63 4.08 -1.61
CA GLU A 105 -5.94 4.68 -1.94
C GLU A 105 -5.93 6.20 -2.17
N THR A 106 -4.76 6.83 -2.34
CA THR A 106 -4.65 8.29 -2.45
C THR A 106 -5.46 8.84 -3.62
N ALA A 107 -5.48 8.12 -4.74
CA ALA A 107 -6.26 8.44 -5.94
C ALA A 107 -7.63 7.74 -5.99
N LEU A 108 -8.11 7.18 -4.87
CA LEU A 108 -9.37 6.46 -4.86
C LEU A 108 -10.57 7.42 -4.84
N GLY A 109 -11.42 7.29 -5.87
CA GLY A 109 -12.70 7.99 -5.97
C GLY A 109 -12.58 9.51 -6.08
N LYS A 110 -13.71 10.21 -5.93
CA LYS A 110 -13.78 11.67 -6.19
C LYS A 110 -12.83 12.51 -5.33
N ALA A 111 -12.59 12.09 -4.09
CA ALA A 111 -11.65 12.79 -3.21
C ALA A 111 -10.21 12.62 -3.70
N GLY A 112 -9.87 11.41 -4.16
CA GLY A 112 -8.59 11.12 -4.79
C GLY A 112 -8.39 11.89 -6.09
N ASP A 113 -9.38 11.87 -6.99
CA ASP A 113 -9.34 12.62 -8.25
C ASP A 113 -9.06 14.11 -7.98
N ALA A 114 -9.81 14.73 -7.06
CA ALA A 114 -9.66 16.13 -6.71
C ALA A 114 -8.29 16.45 -6.06
N PHE A 115 -7.73 15.51 -5.30
CA PHE A 115 -6.40 15.66 -4.71
C PHE A 115 -5.30 15.57 -5.78
N VAL A 116 -5.37 14.58 -6.67
CA VAL A 116 -4.42 14.41 -7.77
C VAL A 116 -4.44 15.63 -8.68
N ASP A 117 -5.61 16.10 -9.11
CA ASP A 117 -5.75 17.32 -9.91
C ASP A 117 -5.11 18.54 -9.22
N ALA A 118 -5.34 18.68 -7.92
CA ALA A 118 -4.76 19.79 -7.14
C ALA A 118 -3.24 19.67 -6.99
N LEU A 119 -2.73 18.45 -6.86
CA LEU A 119 -1.29 18.20 -6.73
C LEU A 119 -0.57 18.40 -8.08
N GLU A 120 -1.14 17.92 -9.18
CA GLU A 120 -0.63 18.20 -10.53
C GLU A 120 -0.58 19.70 -10.80
N ALA A 121 -1.61 20.45 -10.40
CA ALA A 121 -1.63 21.90 -10.52
C ALA A 121 -0.56 22.59 -9.65
N ALA A 122 -0.26 22.05 -8.46
CA ALA A 122 0.73 22.60 -7.54
C ALA A 122 2.18 22.30 -7.97
N VAL A 123 2.42 21.09 -8.48
CA VAL A 123 3.75 20.63 -8.89
C VAL A 123 4.06 21.06 -10.34
N GLY A 124 3.04 21.14 -11.20
CA GLY A 124 3.17 21.52 -12.61
C GLY A 124 3.60 20.39 -13.54
N VAL A 125 3.50 19.13 -13.08
CA VAL A 125 3.86 17.90 -13.81
C VAL A 125 2.81 16.82 -13.55
N ASP A 126 2.84 15.74 -14.33
CA ASP A 126 1.94 14.61 -14.18
C ASP A 126 2.19 13.87 -12.84
N VAL A 127 1.11 13.44 -12.19
CA VAL A 127 1.14 12.71 -10.91
C VAL A 127 0.53 11.33 -11.09
N CYS A 128 1.31 10.29 -10.82
CA CYS A 128 0.82 8.92 -10.73
C CYS A 128 0.58 8.56 -9.26
N ALA A 129 -0.64 8.18 -8.88
CA ALA A 129 -0.98 7.87 -7.49
C ALA A 129 -1.82 6.59 -7.37
N SER A 130 -1.60 5.82 -6.29
CA SER A 130 -2.29 4.54 -6.11
C SER A 130 -3.77 4.74 -5.80
N SER A 131 -4.61 3.89 -6.39
CA SER A 131 -6.05 3.80 -6.10
C SER A 131 -6.40 2.57 -5.26
N SER A 132 -5.40 1.81 -4.81
CA SER A 132 -5.56 0.59 -4.02
C SER A 132 -4.59 0.57 -2.83
N LEU A 133 -4.68 -0.47 -2.01
CA LEU A 133 -3.68 -0.73 -0.99
C LEU A 133 -2.31 -1.00 -1.66
N VAL A 134 -1.22 -0.55 -1.03
CA VAL A 134 0.14 -0.80 -1.49
C VAL A 134 0.82 -1.75 -0.51
N GLY A 135 1.44 -2.80 -1.04
CA GLY A 135 2.44 -3.59 -0.34
C GLY A 135 2.02 -4.92 0.28
N ALA A 136 0.74 -5.17 0.55
CA ALA A 136 0.29 -6.48 1.00
C ALA A 136 -0.56 -7.18 -0.06
N ALA A 137 0.06 -8.09 -0.82
CA ALA A 137 -0.63 -8.89 -1.83
C ALA A 137 -1.83 -9.67 -1.27
N VAL A 138 -1.74 -10.14 -0.01
CA VAL A 138 -2.84 -10.85 0.69
C VAL A 138 -4.03 -9.94 1.02
N LEU A 139 -3.81 -8.63 1.14
CA LEU A 139 -4.85 -7.63 1.32
C LEU A 139 -5.27 -6.97 0.00
N GLY A 140 -4.89 -7.58 -1.14
CA GLY A 140 -5.20 -7.07 -2.47
C GLY A 140 -4.34 -5.87 -2.89
N GLY A 141 -3.23 -5.62 -2.20
CA GLY A 141 -2.37 -4.49 -2.48
C GLY A 141 -1.28 -4.77 -3.52
N ALA A 142 -1.25 -3.95 -4.58
CA ALA A 142 -0.31 -4.06 -5.69
C ALA A 142 0.61 -2.84 -5.74
N TRP A 143 1.85 -3.03 -6.20
CA TRP A 143 2.75 -1.93 -6.54
C TRP A 143 2.45 -1.43 -7.97
N GLU A 144 1.21 -1.02 -8.19
CA GLU A 144 0.72 -0.54 -9.48
C GLU A 144 0.28 0.92 -9.35
N LEU A 145 0.73 1.75 -10.29
CA LEU A 145 0.22 3.10 -10.47
C LEU A 145 -0.40 3.22 -11.86
N PRO A 146 -1.45 4.05 -12.02
CA PRO A 146 -2.02 4.30 -13.33
C PRO A 146 -0.95 4.90 -14.23
N ALA A 147 -0.73 4.25 -15.37
CA ALA A 147 0.13 4.78 -16.42
C ALA A 147 -0.59 5.92 -17.14
N ARG A 148 0.18 6.92 -17.57
CA ARG A 148 -0.31 7.91 -18.54
C ARG A 148 -0.71 7.21 -19.85
N ALA A 149 -1.69 7.76 -20.54
CA ALA A 149 -2.09 7.28 -21.86
C ALA A 149 -0.89 7.26 -22.83
N GLY A 150 -0.48 6.06 -23.26
CA GLY A 150 0.63 5.86 -24.19
C GLY A 150 2.02 5.76 -23.55
N ALA A 151 2.14 5.81 -22.23
CA ALA A 151 3.39 5.59 -21.50
C ALA A 151 3.50 4.14 -20.97
N SER A 152 4.71 3.71 -20.65
CA SER A 152 4.92 2.45 -19.92
C SER A 152 4.45 2.59 -18.48
N ALA A 153 4.07 1.49 -17.84
CA ALA A 153 3.65 1.51 -16.44
C ALA A 153 4.75 2.08 -15.53
N PRO A 154 4.42 2.98 -14.59
CA PRO A 154 5.39 3.50 -13.63
C PRO A 154 6.05 2.36 -12.88
N LEU A 155 7.38 2.31 -12.91
CA LEU A 155 8.13 1.31 -12.16
C LEU A 155 8.14 1.71 -10.67
N PRO A 156 7.96 0.77 -9.73
CA PRO A 156 8.16 0.99 -8.27
C PRO A 156 9.51 1.63 -7.97
N PRO A 157 9.85 2.19 -6.82
CA PRO A 157 11.25 2.59 -6.56
C PRO A 157 12.14 1.39 -6.15
N LEU A 158 11.53 0.22 -5.90
CA LEU A 158 12.17 -0.99 -5.38
C LEU A 158 12.55 -1.99 -6.48
N THR A 159 13.51 -2.87 -6.17
CA THR A 159 13.83 -4.05 -6.98
C THR A 159 12.65 -5.02 -7.00
N PRO A 160 12.55 -5.94 -7.99
CA PRO A 160 11.52 -6.97 -7.98
C PRO A 160 11.53 -7.84 -6.72
N VAL A 161 12.73 -8.07 -6.13
CA VAL A 161 12.87 -8.78 -4.85
C VAL A 161 12.25 -7.94 -3.72
N GLY A 162 12.58 -6.65 -3.63
CA GLY A 162 11.99 -5.74 -2.65
C GLY A 162 10.48 -5.66 -2.74
N VAL A 163 9.93 -5.53 -3.95
CA VAL A 163 8.47 -5.55 -4.19
C VAL A 163 7.83 -6.84 -3.70
N ALA A 164 8.46 -7.99 -3.94
CA ALA A 164 7.94 -9.30 -3.53
C ALA A 164 8.15 -9.59 -2.03
N SER A 165 9.16 -8.99 -1.41
CA SER A 165 9.50 -9.17 0.00
C SER A 165 8.83 -8.16 0.92
N TYR A 166 8.43 -7.00 0.41
CA TYR A 166 7.71 -5.99 1.17
C TYR A 166 6.35 -6.57 1.57
N ILE A 167 6.12 -6.69 2.87
CA ILE A 167 4.86 -7.21 3.44
C ILE A 167 4.03 -6.12 4.11
N GLY A 168 4.51 -4.87 4.08
CA GLY A 168 3.88 -3.73 4.73
C GLY A 168 2.56 -3.32 4.05
N VAL A 169 1.63 -2.81 4.85
CA VAL A 169 0.40 -2.19 4.38
C VAL A 169 0.53 -0.69 4.63
N LEU A 170 0.45 0.12 3.58
CA LEU A 170 0.56 1.58 3.71
C LEU A 170 -0.80 2.26 4.04
N ALA A 171 -1.72 1.54 4.66
CA ALA A 171 -3.07 2.04 4.92
C ALA A 171 -3.05 2.98 6.12
N ALA A 172 -3.60 4.19 5.99
CA ALA A 172 -3.84 5.05 7.12
C ALA A 172 -5.23 4.79 7.72
N ALA A 173 -5.42 5.12 9.00
CA ALA A 173 -6.74 5.13 9.63
C ALA A 173 -6.96 6.40 10.42
N ASP A 174 -8.22 6.82 10.52
CA ASP A 174 -8.62 7.94 11.34
C ASP A 174 -8.84 7.44 12.77
N LEU A 175 -7.94 7.81 13.68
CA LEU A 175 -8.10 7.63 15.12
C LEU A 175 -8.92 8.80 15.67
N THR A 176 -10.18 8.54 16.00
CA THR A 176 -11.03 9.53 16.63
C THR A 176 -10.99 9.34 18.15
N LEU A 177 -10.53 10.37 18.85
CA LEU A 177 -10.52 10.44 20.31
C LEU A 177 -11.72 11.28 20.75
N THR A 178 -12.61 10.66 21.52
CA THR A 178 -13.75 11.35 22.13
C THR A 178 -13.80 11.13 23.63
N GLY A 179 -14.48 12.03 24.33
CA GLY A 179 -14.75 11.88 25.75
C GLY A 179 -14.95 13.21 26.44
N ASP A 180 -15.14 13.13 27.75
CA ASP A 180 -15.24 14.31 28.59
C ASP A 180 -13.87 14.72 29.11
N ILE A 181 -13.69 16.02 29.33
CA ILE A 181 -12.45 16.61 29.84
C ILE A 181 -12.71 17.22 31.20
N THR A 182 -11.88 16.85 32.17
CA THR A 182 -11.89 17.40 33.52
C THR A 182 -10.77 18.43 33.67
N ALA A 183 -11.11 19.64 34.12
CA ALA A 183 -10.12 20.67 34.41
C ALA A 183 -9.55 20.58 35.81
N GLY A 184 -8.22 20.49 35.91
CA GLY A 184 -7.49 20.27 37.16
C GLY A 184 -6.54 21.41 37.56
N GLY A 185 -6.92 22.69 37.42
CA GLY A 185 -6.10 23.77 37.99
C GLY A 185 -6.31 25.18 37.46
N SER A 186 -5.70 26.15 38.15
CA SER A 186 -5.82 27.60 37.97
C SER A 186 -4.75 28.24 37.05
N SER A 187 -4.03 27.45 36.25
CA SER A 187 -2.96 27.94 35.38
C SER A 187 -3.45 28.12 33.93
N SER A 188 -2.76 28.98 33.17
CA SER A 188 -2.85 29.05 31.71
C SER A 188 -2.32 27.74 31.10
N ALA A 189 -3.14 26.71 31.13
CA ALA A 189 -2.75 25.34 30.79
C ALA A 189 -2.36 25.21 29.31
N VAL A 190 -1.16 24.69 29.05
CA VAL A 190 -0.78 24.24 27.71
C VAL A 190 -1.41 22.86 27.50
N ASN A 191 -2.48 22.83 26.71
CA ASN A 191 -3.28 21.62 26.48
C ASN A 191 -2.91 20.87 25.19
N THR A 192 -1.66 21.01 24.72
CA THR A 192 -1.21 20.33 23.50
C THR A 192 -0.63 18.97 23.84
N TYR A 193 -1.07 17.96 23.12
CA TYR A 193 -0.65 16.57 23.25
C TYR A 193 -0.16 16.05 21.90
N TYR A 194 0.79 15.13 21.95
CA TYR A 194 1.39 14.48 20.79
C TYR A 194 1.10 12.99 20.84
N ILE A 195 0.69 12.43 19.71
CA ILE A 195 0.58 10.98 19.50
C ILE A 195 1.88 10.53 18.84
N VAL A 196 2.52 9.55 19.46
CA VAL A 196 3.80 9.00 19.04
C VAL A 196 3.61 7.52 18.76
N ASP A 197 3.90 7.12 17.53
CA ASP A 197 3.95 5.72 17.15
C ASP A 197 5.25 5.09 17.65
N THR A 198 5.11 3.96 18.35
CA THR A 198 6.24 3.18 18.85
C THR A 198 6.68 2.08 17.88
N HIS A 199 5.93 1.86 16.81
CA HIS A 199 6.06 0.75 15.86
C HIS A 199 6.00 -0.63 16.55
N ALA A 200 5.53 -0.67 17.80
CA ALA A 200 5.42 -1.87 18.60
C ALA A 200 3.99 -2.41 18.58
N ILE A 201 3.85 -3.74 18.59
CA ILE A 201 2.54 -4.43 18.50
C ILE A 201 2.33 -5.23 19.80
N PRO A 202 1.12 -5.27 20.39
CA PRO A 202 0.88 -6.04 21.61
C PRO A 202 1.31 -7.51 21.49
N PRO A 203 1.85 -8.14 22.55
CA PRO A 203 1.88 -7.67 23.94
C PRO A 203 3.17 -6.92 24.33
N THR A 204 4.01 -6.52 23.37
CA THR A 204 5.29 -5.89 23.71
C THR A 204 5.04 -4.57 24.42
N ASN A 205 5.69 -4.35 25.57
CA ASN A 205 5.76 -3.04 26.20
C ASN A 205 7.03 -2.35 25.68
N PRO A 206 6.93 -1.29 24.86
CA PRO A 206 8.11 -0.65 24.32
C PRO A 206 8.96 -0.07 25.45
N SER A 207 10.26 -0.38 25.44
CA SER A 207 11.21 0.27 26.35
C SER A 207 11.36 1.74 25.94
N LEU A 208 11.57 2.64 26.91
CA LEU A 208 11.79 4.09 26.72
C LEU A 208 12.99 4.48 25.81
N ASN A 209 13.64 3.52 25.15
CA ASN A 209 14.60 3.78 24.08
C ASN A 209 13.88 3.80 22.73
N THR A 210 13.44 4.99 22.37
CA THR A 210 12.48 5.38 21.32
C THR A 210 13.17 5.88 20.05
N ALA A 211 14.31 5.27 19.67
CA ALA A 211 15.15 5.81 18.59
C ALA A 211 14.41 5.93 17.25
N ASP A 212 13.40 5.09 17.05
CA ASP A 212 12.57 5.03 15.85
C ASP A 212 11.14 5.55 16.09
N ASP A 213 10.81 6.04 17.29
CA ASP A 213 9.47 6.58 17.57
C ASP A 213 9.19 7.81 16.70
N THR A 214 8.02 7.83 16.09
CA THR A 214 7.60 8.93 15.21
C THR A 214 6.41 9.66 15.82
N VAL A 215 6.49 10.98 15.90
CA VAL A 215 5.28 11.78 16.17
C VAL A 215 4.39 11.62 14.94
N VAL A 216 3.18 11.10 15.10
CA VAL A 216 2.22 10.88 14.00
C VAL A 216 1.05 11.86 14.03
N GLY A 217 0.90 12.59 15.14
CA GLY A 217 -0.15 13.58 15.25
C GLY A 217 -0.03 14.40 16.52
N SER A 218 -0.85 15.45 16.57
CA SER A 218 -1.04 16.25 17.77
C SER A 218 -2.48 16.68 17.88
N PHE A 219 -2.94 16.91 19.09
CA PHE A 219 -4.26 17.45 19.35
C PHE A 219 -4.20 18.41 20.54
N GLN A 220 -5.17 19.31 20.60
CA GLN A 220 -5.30 20.26 21.70
C GLN A 220 -6.57 20.01 22.47
N LEU A 221 -6.47 19.85 23.79
CA LEU A 221 -7.66 19.87 24.64
C LEU A 221 -8.16 21.31 24.81
N PRO A 222 -9.48 21.55 24.71
CA PRO A 222 -10.04 22.86 25.00
C PRO A 222 -9.68 23.31 26.41
N SER A 223 -9.43 24.61 26.55
CA SER A 223 -9.16 25.25 27.84
C SER A 223 -10.47 25.38 28.61
N ALA A 224 -10.70 24.53 29.59
CA ALA A 224 -11.73 24.77 30.59
C ALA A 224 -11.29 25.87 31.57
N ASN A 225 -12.21 26.78 31.86
CA ASN A 225 -12.13 27.62 33.04
C ASN A 225 -12.31 26.74 34.29
N GLN A 226 -11.58 27.09 35.36
CA GLN A 226 -11.44 26.38 36.64
C GLN A 226 -12.61 25.44 37.01
N ASN A 227 -12.29 24.16 37.29
CA ASN A 227 -13.22 23.10 37.74
C ASN A 227 -14.41 22.80 36.79
N GLY A 228 -14.33 23.20 35.52
CA GLY A 228 -15.32 22.85 34.50
C GLY A 228 -15.15 21.42 33.96
N LEU A 229 -16.27 20.75 33.70
CA LEU A 229 -16.36 19.59 32.83
C LEU A 229 -16.65 20.11 31.41
N ILE A 230 -15.81 19.76 30.44
CA ILE A 230 -16.15 19.95 29.02
C ILE A 230 -16.65 18.59 28.54
N THR A 231 -17.89 18.54 28.08
CA THR A 231 -18.46 17.32 27.51
C THR A 231 -18.22 17.26 26.02
N ASP A 232 -18.20 16.04 25.48
CA ASP A 232 -18.23 15.78 24.03
C ASP A 232 -17.02 16.33 23.25
N PHE A 233 -15.83 16.32 23.84
CA PHE A 233 -14.63 16.56 23.06
C PHE A 233 -14.51 15.51 21.96
N SER A 234 -14.10 15.94 20.78
CA SER A 234 -13.79 15.07 19.66
C SER A 234 -12.64 15.64 18.86
N THR A 235 -11.64 14.81 18.58
CA THR A 235 -10.57 15.10 17.64
C THR A 235 -10.27 13.85 16.83
N THR A 236 -9.87 14.04 15.59
CA THR A 236 -9.48 12.95 14.70
C THR A 236 -8.03 13.16 14.30
N ILE A 237 -7.25 12.11 14.47
CA ILE A 237 -5.82 12.07 14.16
C ILE A 237 -5.63 10.92 13.20
N THR A 238 -4.94 11.16 12.11
CA THR A 238 -4.62 10.08 11.17
C THR A 238 -3.43 9.31 11.72
N ILE A 239 -3.56 7.99 11.83
CA ILE A 239 -2.51 7.09 12.30
C ILE A 239 -2.03 6.18 11.16
N PRO A 240 -0.72 5.86 11.12
CA PRO A 240 -0.15 5.03 10.06
C PRO A 240 -0.57 3.56 10.18
N ASN A 241 -0.85 3.06 11.39
CA ASN A 241 -1.18 1.66 11.58
C ASN A 241 -2.19 1.43 12.70
N THR A 242 -3.24 0.65 12.44
CA THR A 242 -4.26 0.33 13.45
C THR A 242 -3.85 -0.78 14.42
N THR A 243 -2.66 -1.37 14.24
CA THR A 243 -2.13 -2.45 15.10
C THR A 243 -1.04 -2.00 16.06
N ASP A 244 -0.56 -0.78 15.93
CA ASP A 244 0.62 -0.32 16.68
C ASP A 244 0.20 0.29 18.01
N ILE A 245 1.13 0.32 18.97
CA ILE A 245 0.95 0.97 20.25
C ILE A 245 1.34 2.44 20.09
N TYR A 246 0.47 3.33 20.54
CA TYR A 246 0.75 4.77 20.51
C TYR A 246 0.93 5.32 21.91
N PHE A 247 1.97 6.12 22.08
CA PHE A 247 2.19 6.92 23.27
C PHE A 247 1.59 8.31 23.11
N VAL A 248 0.93 8.77 24.17
CA VAL A 248 0.41 10.12 24.27
C VAL A 248 1.37 10.90 25.16
N TYR A 249 2.02 11.92 24.61
CA TYR A 249 2.90 12.82 25.33
C TYR A 249 2.25 14.19 25.51
N ASP A 250 2.51 14.86 26.62
CA ASP A 250 2.13 16.26 26.79
C ASP A 250 3.12 17.21 26.08
N SER A 251 2.83 18.51 26.12
CA SER A 251 3.67 19.56 25.52
C SER A 251 5.09 19.67 26.10
N THR A 252 5.35 19.06 27.27
CA THR A 252 6.68 18.97 27.89
C THR A 252 7.37 17.64 27.58
N PHE A 253 6.79 16.83 26.70
CA PHE A 253 7.24 15.48 26.34
C PHE A 253 7.30 14.52 27.54
N LYS A 254 6.40 14.68 28.52
CA LYS A 254 6.15 13.64 29.53
C LYS A 254 5.05 12.70 29.05
N LEU A 255 5.22 11.41 29.30
CA LEU A 255 4.26 10.38 28.91
C LEU A 255 2.96 10.55 29.72
N TYR A 256 1.87 10.84 29.02
CA TYR A 256 0.53 11.02 29.56
C TYR A 256 -0.24 9.70 29.62
N GLY A 257 -0.08 8.85 28.61
CA GLY A 257 -0.71 7.54 28.59
C GLY A 257 -0.37 6.73 27.35
N THR A 258 -0.94 5.54 27.29
CA THR A 258 -0.70 4.57 26.22
C THR A 258 -2.03 4.17 25.59
N LEU A 259 -2.11 4.28 24.27
CA LEU A 259 -3.17 3.74 23.44
C LEU A 259 -2.74 2.36 22.98
N SER A 260 -3.41 1.32 23.47
CA SER A 260 -3.19 -0.07 23.07
C SER A 260 -4.34 -0.54 22.17
N PRO A 261 -4.05 -1.11 20.99
CA PRO A 261 -5.07 -1.49 20.03
C PRO A 261 -5.97 -2.60 20.59
N VAL A 262 -7.27 -2.44 20.37
CA VAL A 262 -8.33 -3.39 20.72
C VAL A 262 -9.29 -3.53 19.54
N PRO A 263 -10.13 -4.58 19.47
CA PRO A 263 -11.11 -4.69 18.40
C PRO A 263 -11.99 -3.43 18.28
N GLY A 264 -11.93 -2.75 17.13
CA GLY A 264 -12.71 -1.54 16.84
C GLY A 264 -12.10 -0.21 17.30
N GLY A 265 -10.90 -0.20 17.87
CA GLY A 265 -10.26 1.04 18.30
C GLY A 265 -9.06 0.84 19.22
N TYR A 266 -8.97 1.68 20.24
CA TYR A 266 -7.88 1.68 21.20
C TYR A 266 -8.42 1.76 22.63
N SER A 267 -7.76 1.04 23.52
CA SER A 267 -7.88 1.24 24.96
C SER A 267 -6.83 2.26 25.41
N PHE A 268 -7.22 3.23 26.22
CA PHE A 268 -6.30 4.21 26.78
C PHE A 268 -5.99 3.88 28.24
N THR A 269 -4.70 3.74 28.53
CA THR A 269 -4.19 3.55 29.89
C THR A 269 -3.42 4.80 30.30
N PRO A 270 -3.93 5.62 31.23
CA PRO A 270 -3.19 6.78 31.74
C PRO A 270 -1.96 6.33 32.54
N VAL A 271 -0.95 7.19 32.61
CA VAL A 271 0.14 7.02 33.57
C VAL A 271 -0.26 7.71 34.88
N ASP A 272 -0.55 6.93 35.92
CA ASP A 272 -1.09 7.37 37.23
C ASP A 272 -0.26 8.44 37.97
N ASN A 273 0.95 8.68 37.48
CA ASN A 273 1.96 9.56 38.05
C ASN A 273 2.43 10.65 37.06
N ASN A 274 1.62 10.99 36.05
CA ASN A 274 1.86 12.20 35.26
C ASN A 274 1.57 13.46 36.10
N ASN A 275 2.51 13.77 36.99
CA ASN A 275 2.55 14.95 37.83
C ASN A 275 3.16 16.13 37.06
N GLY A 276 2.61 16.42 35.87
CA GLY A 276 3.08 17.45 34.94
C GLY A 276 2.05 18.57 34.75
N ASP A 277 2.18 19.63 35.55
CA ASP A 277 1.82 21.02 35.21
C ASP A 277 0.33 21.42 35.05
N ASN A 278 -0.57 20.86 35.88
CA ASN A 278 -1.93 21.39 36.08
C ASN A 278 -2.76 21.56 34.77
N GLY A 279 -2.53 20.71 33.76
CA GLY A 279 -3.28 20.69 32.51
C GLY A 279 -4.68 20.09 32.64
N ASN A 280 -5.48 20.19 31.58
CA ASN A 280 -6.76 19.48 31.51
C ASN A 280 -6.54 18.01 31.15
N HIS A 281 -7.31 17.10 31.75
CA HIS A 281 -7.19 15.65 31.54
C HIS A 281 -8.47 15.08 30.94
N PHE A 282 -8.34 14.02 30.14
CA PHE A 282 -9.49 13.18 29.77
C PHE A 282 -10.04 12.48 31.01
N ASP A 283 -11.36 12.46 31.16
CA ASP A 283 -12.00 11.50 32.03
C ASP A 283 -11.84 10.11 31.38
N THR A 284 -10.95 9.30 31.95
CA THR A 284 -10.64 7.96 31.46
C THR A 284 -11.85 7.03 31.46
N ALA A 285 -12.89 7.30 32.27
CA ALA A 285 -14.13 6.53 32.25
C ALA A 285 -15.02 6.87 31.05
N ALA A 286 -14.91 8.09 30.51
CA ALA A 286 -15.65 8.57 29.35
C ALA A 286 -14.82 8.59 28.05
N PHE A 287 -13.52 8.32 28.15
CA PHE A 287 -12.61 8.33 27.00
C PHE A 287 -12.88 7.14 26.07
N ILE A 288 -13.04 7.44 24.79
CA ILE A 288 -13.24 6.48 23.72
C ILE A 288 -12.25 6.82 22.60
N ALA A 289 -11.49 5.82 22.17
CA ALA A 289 -10.66 5.92 20.98
C ALA A 289 -11.13 4.87 19.97
N THR A 290 -11.67 5.32 18.84
CA THR A 290 -12.13 4.44 17.76
C THR A 290 -11.31 4.68 16.51
N THR A 291 -11.10 3.62 15.74
CA THR A 291 -10.53 3.73 14.40
C THR A 291 -11.65 3.70 13.37
N GLY A 292 -11.74 4.72 12.54
CA GLY A 292 -12.48 4.66 11.28
C GLY A 292 -11.52 4.27 10.16
N GLN A 293 -11.95 3.36 9.28
CA GLN A 293 -11.30 3.22 7.99
C GLN A 293 -11.67 4.47 7.17
N GLY A 294 -10.69 5.13 6.56
CA GLY A 294 -11.00 6.00 5.41
C GLY A 294 -11.88 5.19 4.45
N ALA A 295 -12.94 5.79 3.91
CA ALA A 295 -14.01 5.04 3.23
C ALA A 295 -13.44 3.99 2.26
N THR A 296 -13.73 2.71 2.50
CA THR A 296 -13.36 1.63 1.56
C THR A 296 -13.96 1.98 0.20
N GLY A 297 -13.13 1.95 -0.85
CA GLY A 297 -13.61 2.07 -2.21
C GLY A 297 -14.67 1.01 -2.53
N PRO A 298 -15.60 1.27 -3.48
CA PRO A 298 -16.52 0.24 -3.92
C PRO A 298 -15.74 -1.00 -4.38
N ALA A 299 -16.31 -2.20 -4.19
CA ALA A 299 -15.73 -3.43 -4.73
C ALA A 299 -15.37 -3.23 -6.21
N GLY A 300 -14.15 -3.62 -6.61
CA GLY A 300 -13.68 -3.50 -7.98
C GLY A 300 -14.64 -4.18 -8.97
N PRO A 301 -14.73 -3.72 -10.24
CA PRO A 301 -15.61 -4.33 -11.22
C PRO A 301 -15.25 -5.82 -11.39
N THR A 302 -16.27 -6.69 -11.45
CA THR A 302 -16.08 -8.07 -11.93
C THR A 302 -15.39 -8.00 -13.29
N GLY A 303 -14.20 -8.60 -13.41
CA GLY A 303 -13.45 -8.62 -14.67
C GLY A 303 -14.33 -9.06 -15.83
N ALA A 304 -14.19 -8.41 -16.98
CA ALA A 304 -14.98 -8.73 -18.17
C ALA A 304 -14.89 -10.23 -18.49
N THR A 305 -16.02 -10.89 -18.73
CA THR A 305 -16.04 -12.26 -19.26
C THR A 305 -15.19 -12.31 -20.52
N GLY A 306 -14.12 -13.11 -20.51
CA GLY A 306 -13.24 -13.26 -21.66
C GLY A 306 -14.06 -13.59 -22.92
N ALA A 307 -13.73 -12.96 -24.05
CA ALA A 307 -14.41 -13.22 -25.32
C ALA A 307 -14.40 -14.73 -25.62
N ALA A 308 -15.55 -15.27 -26.06
CA ALA A 308 -15.65 -16.65 -26.49
C ALA A 308 -14.59 -16.92 -27.57
N GLY A 309 -13.73 -17.92 -27.35
CA GLY A 309 -12.76 -18.34 -28.35
C GLY A 309 -13.47 -18.69 -29.66
N ALA A 310 -12.95 -18.22 -30.79
CA ALA A 310 -13.54 -18.51 -32.09
C ALA A 310 -13.63 -20.03 -32.30
N THR A 311 -14.81 -20.52 -32.67
CA THR A 311 -15.02 -21.92 -33.05
C THR A 311 -14.06 -22.27 -34.19
N GLY A 312 -13.12 -23.19 -33.92
CA GLY A 312 -12.25 -23.73 -34.97
C GLY A 312 -13.09 -24.36 -36.08
N ALA A 313 -12.72 -24.13 -37.34
CA ALA A 313 -13.43 -24.71 -38.48
C ALA A 313 -13.47 -26.24 -38.37
N THR A 314 -14.66 -26.82 -38.56
CA THR A 314 -14.89 -28.26 -38.58
C THR A 314 -13.96 -28.94 -39.58
N GLY A 315 -13.02 -29.75 -39.09
CA GLY A 315 -12.20 -30.62 -39.94
C GLY A 315 -13.08 -31.67 -40.62
N ALA A 316 -12.84 -31.92 -41.92
CA ALA A 316 -13.59 -32.90 -42.69
C ALA A 316 -13.48 -34.32 -42.07
N THR A 317 -14.62 -34.99 -41.96
CA THR A 317 -14.79 -36.32 -41.38
C THR A 317 -13.90 -37.37 -42.05
N GLY A 318 -12.93 -37.92 -41.31
CA GLY A 318 -12.21 -39.15 -41.67
C GLY A 318 -13.00 -40.39 -41.25
N ALA A 319 -13.01 -41.42 -42.10
CA ALA A 319 -13.84 -42.62 -41.95
C ALA A 319 -13.48 -43.49 -40.72
N THR A 320 -14.52 -44.15 -40.22
CA THR A 320 -14.70 -44.94 -38.99
C THR A 320 -13.66 -46.04 -38.70
N GLY A 321 -13.20 -46.10 -37.44
CA GLY A 321 -12.52 -47.24 -36.82
C GLY A 321 -13.23 -47.66 -35.51
N ALA A 322 -13.27 -48.96 -35.24
CA ALA A 322 -14.25 -49.65 -34.39
C ALA A 322 -14.25 -49.37 -32.87
N THR A 323 -15.43 -49.60 -32.28
CA THR A 323 -15.90 -49.44 -30.90
C THR A 323 -15.06 -50.18 -29.83
N GLY A 324 -14.76 -49.48 -28.72
CA GLY A 324 -14.24 -50.03 -27.46
C GLY A 324 -15.10 -49.58 -26.27
N ALA A 325 -15.18 -50.41 -25.22
CA ALA A 325 -16.28 -50.50 -24.25
C ALA A 325 -16.52 -49.33 -23.27
N THR A 326 -17.78 -49.20 -22.85
CA THR A 326 -18.32 -48.33 -21.78
C THR A 326 -17.73 -48.67 -20.40
N GLY A 327 -17.18 -47.68 -19.70
CA GLY A 327 -16.77 -47.74 -18.29
C GLY A 327 -17.68 -46.93 -17.37
N ALA A 328 -17.83 -47.38 -16.12
CA ALA A 328 -18.94 -47.12 -15.20
C ALA A 328 -19.03 -45.73 -14.54
N THR A 329 -20.26 -45.36 -14.18
CA THR A 329 -20.66 -44.23 -13.32
C THR A 329 -20.11 -44.37 -11.89
N GLY A 330 -19.51 -43.30 -11.34
CA GLY A 330 -19.05 -43.22 -9.95
C GLY A 330 -19.48 -41.93 -9.24
N ALA A 331 -20.22 -42.12 -8.13
CA ALA A 331 -20.58 -41.29 -6.97
C ALA A 331 -20.61 -39.73 -7.00
N THR A 332 -21.72 -39.19 -6.47
CA THR A 332 -21.92 -37.79 -6.06
C THR A 332 -21.56 -37.55 -4.59
N GLY A 333 -20.89 -36.43 -4.29
CA GLY A 333 -20.67 -35.80 -2.97
C GLY A 333 -19.22 -35.29 -2.80
N THR A 334 -18.87 -34.08 -2.33
CA THR A 334 -19.50 -33.08 -1.43
C THR A 334 -18.92 -31.66 -1.69
N THR A 335 -19.53 -30.66 -1.05
CA THR A 335 -19.36 -29.18 -1.06
C THR A 335 -17.95 -28.57 -1.29
N GLY A 336 -17.90 -27.68 -2.29
CA GLY A 336 -17.14 -26.42 -2.44
C GLY A 336 -15.75 -26.24 -1.83
N ALA A 337 -14.70 -26.34 -2.66
CA ALA A 337 -13.37 -25.80 -2.40
C ALA A 337 -13.21 -24.38 -2.98
N THR A 338 -12.49 -23.54 -2.24
CA THR A 338 -11.98 -22.21 -2.59
C THR A 338 -11.45 -22.14 -4.03
N GLY A 339 -11.89 -21.15 -4.81
CA GLY A 339 -11.47 -20.96 -6.20
C GLY A 339 -10.00 -20.57 -6.32
N ALA A 340 -9.20 -21.41 -6.98
CA ALA A 340 -7.84 -21.09 -7.41
C ALA A 340 -7.85 -20.37 -8.76
N THR A 341 -6.88 -19.46 -8.91
CA THR A 341 -6.50 -18.67 -10.09
C THR A 341 -6.50 -19.47 -11.40
N GLY A 342 -7.17 -18.94 -12.44
CA GLY A 342 -7.14 -19.51 -13.78
C GLY A 342 -5.77 -19.36 -14.45
N ALA A 343 -5.21 -20.46 -14.94
CA ALA A 343 -3.95 -20.47 -15.70
C ALA A 343 -4.13 -19.87 -17.10
N THR A 344 -3.11 -19.15 -17.56
CA THR A 344 -2.95 -18.60 -18.91
C THR A 344 -3.09 -19.69 -19.98
N GLY A 345 -4.01 -19.51 -20.94
CA GLY A 345 -4.12 -20.37 -22.11
C GLY A 345 -2.91 -20.21 -23.03
N SER A 346 -2.20 -21.31 -23.31
CA SER A 346 -1.10 -21.37 -24.27
C SER A 346 -1.57 -21.05 -25.69
N THR A 347 -0.81 -20.20 -26.39
CA THR A 347 -0.93 -19.90 -27.83
C THR A 347 -1.05 -21.19 -28.65
N GLY A 348 -2.14 -21.34 -29.42
CA GLY A 348 -2.28 -22.44 -30.37
C GLY A 348 -1.25 -22.32 -31.49
N ALA A 349 -0.45 -23.37 -31.70
CA ALA A 349 0.53 -23.43 -32.78
C ALA A 349 -0.17 -23.36 -34.16
N THR A 350 0.39 -22.53 -35.04
CA THR A 350 0.05 -22.43 -36.47
C THR A 350 0.12 -23.80 -37.13
N GLY A 351 -0.94 -24.19 -37.84
CA GLY A 351 -1.04 -25.49 -38.51
C GLY A 351 0.05 -25.68 -39.56
N ALA A 352 0.77 -26.81 -39.47
CA ALA A 352 1.67 -27.23 -40.54
C ALA A 352 0.85 -27.74 -41.74
N THR A 353 1.15 -27.18 -42.91
CA THR A 353 0.67 -27.57 -44.24
C THR A 353 0.86 -29.07 -44.47
N GLY A 354 -0.18 -29.74 -45.00
CA GLY A 354 -0.18 -31.17 -45.24
C GLY A 354 0.93 -31.62 -46.19
N ALA A 355 1.67 -32.66 -45.80
CA ALA A 355 2.55 -33.37 -46.71
C ALA A 355 1.73 -34.38 -47.54
N THR A 356 1.84 -34.22 -48.85
CA THR A 356 1.35 -35.10 -49.92
C THR A 356 1.67 -36.56 -49.63
N GLY A 357 0.68 -37.45 -49.84
CA GLY A 357 0.80 -38.88 -49.61
C GLY A 357 1.97 -39.51 -50.38
N ALA A 358 2.78 -40.31 -49.68
CA ALA A 358 3.76 -41.17 -50.32
C ALA A 358 3.09 -42.50 -50.72
N THR A 359 3.21 -42.79 -52.01
CA THR A 359 2.85 -44.00 -52.75
C THR A 359 3.16 -45.30 -51.99
N GLY A 360 2.21 -46.23 -51.98
CA GLY A 360 2.40 -47.57 -51.41
C GLY A 360 3.52 -48.33 -52.11
N ALA A 361 4.40 -48.97 -51.33
CA ALA A 361 5.44 -49.86 -51.84
C ALA A 361 5.02 -51.33 -51.64
N THR A 362 4.82 -51.98 -52.79
CA THR A 362 4.92 -53.39 -53.20
C THR A 362 5.07 -54.46 -52.13
N GLY A 363 4.16 -55.44 -52.15
CA GLY A 363 4.29 -56.70 -51.42
C GLY A 363 5.30 -57.69 -52.03
N ASP A 364 5.82 -58.51 -51.12
CA ASP A 364 6.42 -59.85 -51.25
C ASP A 364 7.85 -60.04 -51.81
N THR A 365 8.67 -60.71 -50.99
CA THR A 365 9.52 -61.82 -51.44
C THR A 365 9.61 -62.86 -50.31
N GLY A 366 9.19 -64.09 -50.59
CA GLY A 366 9.20 -65.22 -49.67
C GLY A 366 10.54 -65.98 -49.58
N ALA A 367 10.70 -66.65 -48.44
CA ALA A 367 11.55 -67.80 -48.08
C ALA A 367 12.99 -67.93 -48.63
N THR A 368 13.94 -68.13 -47.70
CA THR A 368 15.05 -69.08 -47.88
C THR A 368 15.25 -69.85 -46.56
N GLY A 369 15.26 -71.18 -46.63
CA GLY A 369 15.30 -72.09 -45.49
C GLY A 369 16.65 -72.78 -45.26
N ALA A 370 16.80 -73.23 -44.00
CA ALA A 370 17.58 -74.33 -43.40
C ALA A 370 19.10 -74.50 -43.69
N THR A 371 19.87 -74.61 -42.60
CA THR A 371 20.79 -75.72 -42.16
C THR A 371 21.53 -75.22 -40.89
N GLY A 372 21.74 -75.91 -39.76
CA GLY A 372 21.52 -77.28 -39.26
C GLY A 372 22.61 -77.63 -38.21
N ALA A 373 22.30 -78.56 -37.29
CA ALA A 373 23.16 -79.27 -36.29
C ALA A 373 23.19 -78.67 -34.84
N THR A 374 23.05 -79.40 -33.72
CA THR A 374 23.21 -80.86 -33.45
C THR A 374 22.48 -81.26 -32.14
N GLY A 375 22.00 -82.52 -32.05
CA GLY A 375 21.67 -83.18 -30.78
C GLY A 375 21.07 -84.59 -30.92
N ALA A 376 21.97 -85.60 -30.91
CA ALA A 376 21.80 -87.07 -30.90
C ALA A 376 21.39 -87.77 -32.21
#